data_AF-A0A0F9HHF5-F1
#
_entry.id   AF-A0A0F9HHF5-F1
#
_cell.length_a   1.000
_cell.length_b   1.000
_cell.length_c   1.000
_cell.angle_alpha   90.00
_cell.angle_beta   90.00
_cell.angle_gamma   90.00
#
_symmetry.space_group_name_H-M   'P 1'
#
loop_
_entity.id
_entity.type
_entity.pdbx_description
1 polymer ?
#
loop_
_entity_poly.entity_id
_entity_poly.type
_entity_poly.pdbx_seq_one_letter_code
_entity_poly.pdbx_strand_id
1 'polypeptide(L)'
;MLLIGNRCPIIRGRKGVNQPTPNSPQQILTNAILKWQPASLVSLYSGGYDSAVTTHLLHTLDTHGLPIHVAAIDTQLAADGWRDYVQSVADKQGWDFKIYSSDKAWRQFLTLVIHQGCPKTRPMHTFVFQKLKGRVIEAIHMAQKERLKLERASIRTSERVLDELSKKERSIWGMSDGEIRSAKTLFVSGMRRAESSFRKEAAEVQRIGHSNRIFAAPIVHWSQEDCDLYRVESGLLDNPFYGTVKGSGDCQCNWGNFISLATLRKHSPQLAGGNVALIDKLSKDLHGFGWDSRDVVAQAPLIASEIEEAKSTTPFLCQGCSRAKVRAPAVAVESRLLQQGLF
;
A
#
# COMPACT_ATOMS: atom_id res chain seq x y z
N MET A 1 21.98 27.41 5.76
CA MET A 1 21.30 26.14 5.46
C MET A 1 21.05 26.11 3.95
N LEU A 2 21.99 25.53 3.18
CA LEU A 2 21.91 25.51 1.72
C LEU A 2 20.91 24.44 1.27
N LEU A 3 19.88 24.85 0.53
CA LEU A 3 19.01 23.95 -0.22
C LEU A 3 19.82 23.36 -1.38
N ILE A 4 20.40 22.17 -1.15
CA ILE A 4 20.97 21.37 -2.22
C ILE A 4 19.80 20.93 -3.10
N GLY A 5 19.68 21.52 -4.28
CA GLY A 5 18.68 21.13 -5.27
C GLY A 5 18.92 19.69 -5.70
N ASN A 6 18.19 18.74 -5.11
CA ASN A 6 18.21 17.32 -5.45
C ASN A 6 17.69 17.15 -6.87
N ARG A 7 18.60 17.10 -7.85
CA ARG A 7 18.29 16.63 -9.20
C ARG A 7 17.95 15.15 -9.08
N CYS A 8 16.69 14.81 -9.36
CA CYS A 8 16.23 13.43 -9.48
C CYS A 8 17.17 12.68 -10.47
N PRO A 9 17.69 11.50 -10.11
CA PRO A 9 18.65 10.78 -10.94
C PRO A 9 18.06 10.50 -12.32
N ILE A 10 18.75 10.99 -13.36
CA ILE A 10 18.36 10.81 -14.76
C ILE A 10 18.67 9.35 -15.15
N ILE A 11 17.62 8.58 -15.41
CA ILE A 11 17.70 7.19 -15.89
C ILE A 11 18.39 7.18 -17.27
N ARG A 12 19.58 6.57 -17.38
CA ARG A 12 20.32 6.44 -18.65
C ARG A 12 19.71 5.32 -19.52
N GLY A 13 18.97 5.68 -20.57
CA GLY A 13 18.36 4.73 -21.51
C GLY A 13 19.33 4.12 -22.53
N ARG A 14 19.20 2.81 -22.79
CA ARG A 14 19.79 2.11 -23.95
C ARG A 14 19.11 2.58 -25.24
N LYS A 15 19.90 2.87 -26.28
CA LYS A 15 19.42 3.29 -27.62
C LYS A 15 18.78 2.10 -28.37
N GLY A 16 17.49 2.18 -28.66
CA GLY A 16 16.80 1.28 -29.58
C GLY A 16 15.30 1.26 -29.32
N VAL A 17 14.51 1.74 -30.29
CA VAL A 17 13.04 1.93 -30.31
C VAL A 17 12.57 3.26 -29.66
N ASN A 18 11.91 4.10 -30.47
CA ASN A 18 11.21 5.34 -30.08
C ASN A 18 9.99 5.03 -29.20
N GLN A 19 10.19 4.45 -28.02
CA GLN A 19 9.13 4.43 -27.02
C GLN A 19 9.07 5.79 -26.33
N PRO A 20 7.88 6.36 -26.09
CA PRO A 20 7.76 7.57 -25.30
C PRO A 20 8.45 7.36 -23.95
N THR A 21 9.27 8.32 -23.54
CA THR A 21 9.94 8.29 -22.25
C THR A 21 8.89 8.15 -21.14
N PRO A 22 9.04 7.17 -20.22
CA PRO A 22 8.10 7.01 -19.12
C PRO A 22 7.97 8.30 -18.31
N ASN A 23 6.75 8.60 -17.83
CA ASN A 23 6.53 9.75 -16.95
C ASN A 23 7.35 9.59 -15.66
N SER A 24 7.95 10.68 -15.19
CA SER A 24 8.61 10.73 -13.88
C SER A 24 7.59 10.63 -12.73
N PRO A 25 8.03 10.29 -11.50
CA PRO A 25 7.13 10.30 -10.34
C PRO A 25 6.40 11.63 -10.13
N GLN A 26 7.09 12.76 -10.33
CA GLN A 26 6.47 14.09 -10.25
C GLN A 26 5.40 14.27 -11.33
N GLN A 27 5.68 13.88 -12.57
CA GLN A 27 4.71 14.02 -13.67
C GLN A 27 3.46 13.16 -13.42
N ILE A 28 3.62 11.91 -12.96
CA ILE A 28 2.50 11.03 -12.62
C ILE A 28 1.63 11.67 -11.53
N LEU A 29 2.25 12.17 -10.47
CA LEU A 29 1.54 12.80 -9.34
C LEU A 29 0.83 14.08 -9.77
N THR A 30 1.52 15.01 -10.42
CA THR A 30 0.95 16.27 -10.92
C THR A 30 -0.20 16.02 -11.88
N ASN A 31 -0.06 15.09 -12.83
CA ASN A 31 -1.14 14.72 -13.75
C ASN A 31 -2.36 14.18 -13.00
N ALA A 32 -2.16 13.36 -11.96
CA ALA A 32 -3.25 12.85 -11.13
C ALA A 32 -3.95 13.96 -10.34
N ILE A 33 -3.18 14.87 -9.73
CA ILE A 33 -3.70 16.01 -8.95
C ILE A 33 -4.50 16.95 -9.84
N LEU A 34 -3.95 17.38 -10.98
CA LEU A 34 -4.61 18.31 -11.89
C LEU A 34 -5.88 17.71 -12.50
N LYS A 35 -5.83 16.43 -12.92
CA LYS A 35 -6.96 15.75 -13.54
C LYS A 35 -8.12 15.51 -12.57
N TRP A 36 -7.81 15.11 -11.34
CA TRP A 36 -8.83 14.64 -10.42
C TRP A 36 -9.19 15.63 -9.32
N GLN A 37 -8.35 16.63 -9.06
CA GLN A 37 -8.52 17.62 -8.00
C GLN A 37 -8.88 16.95 -6.66
N PRO A 38 -8.02 16.05 -6.13
CA PRO A 38 -8.26 15.44 -4.84
C PRO A 38 -8.16 16.48 -3.72
N ALA A 39 -8.92 16.28 -2.64
CA ALA A 39 -8.86 17.10 -1.45
C ALA A 39 -7.73 16.69 -0.50
N SER A 40 -7.27 15.43 -0.60
CA SER A 40 -6.14 14.92 0.18
C SER A 40 -5.41 13.78 -0.53
N LEU A 41 -4.16 13.58 -0.13
CA LEU A 41 -3.30 12.48 -0.54
C LEU A 41 -3.18 11.46 0.60
N VAL A 42 -3.30 10.18 0.28
CA VAL A 42 -3.09 9.09 1.26
C VAL A 42 -2.01 8.15 0.75
N SER A 43 -0.83 8.16 1.35
CA SER A 43 0.20 7.17 1.08
C SER A 43 -0.15 5.84 1.74
N LEU A 44 -0.19 4.77 0.95
CA LEU A 44 -0.42 3.40 1.41
C LEU A 44 0.92 2.75 1.78
N TYR A 45 1.25 2.82 3.06
CA TYR A 45 2.53 2.35 3.62
C TYR A 45 2.36 0.98 4.28
N SER A 46 3.00 -0.06 3.74
CA SER A 46 2.92 -1.43 4.30
C SER A 46 4.15 -1.85 5.09
N GLY A 47 5.16 -0.97 5.19
CA GLY A 47 6.49 -1.31 5.71
C GLY A 47 7.43 -1.89 4.65
N GLY A 48 6.93 -2.32 3.48
CA GLY A 48 7.79 -2.81 2.39
C GLY A 48 8.62 -1.71 1.75
N TYR A 49 9.77 -2.07 1.16
CA TYR A 49 10.72 -1.12 0.56
C TYR A 49 10.05 -0.15 -0.41
N ASP A 50 9.30 -0.67 -1.38
CA ASP A 50 8.65 0.16 -2.39
C ASP A 50 7.64 1.15 -1.79
N SER A 51 6.90 0.73 -0.75
CA SER A 51 5.96 1.59 -0.03
C SER A 51 6.65 2.63 0.85
N ALA A 52 7.81 2.30 1.44
CA ALA A 52 8.63 3.23 2.21
C ALA A 52 9.23 4.30 1.29
N VAL A 53 9.84 3.87 0.18
CA VAL A 53 10.38 4.74 -0.88
C VAL A 53 9.30 5.67 -1.40
N THR A 54 8.12 5.16 -1.75
CA THR A 54 7.02 5.99 -2.26
C THR A 54 6.52 6.98 -1.24
N THR A 55 6.40 6.56 0.02
CA THR A 55 5.92 7.45 1.10
C THR A 55 6.92 8.57 1.36
N HIS A 56 8.21 8.25 1.43
CA HIS A 56 9.26 9.26 1.56
C HIS A 56 9.29 10.19 0.35
N LEU A 57 9.28 9.63 -0.86
CA LEU A 57 9.27 10.39 -2.11
C LEU A 57 8.09 11.36 -2.16
N LEU A 58 6.89 10.93 -1.77
CA LEU A 58 5.70 11.78 -1.75
C LEU A 58 5.87 13.05 -0.92
N HIS A 59 6.64 13.00 0.18
CA HIS A 59 6.96 14.18 1.01
C HIS A 59 8.04 15.08 0.41
N THR A 60 8.74 14.63 -0.63
CA THR A 60 9.74 15.42 -1.36
C THR A 60 9.25 15.98 -2.70
N LEU A 61 8.11 15.49 -3.19
CA LEU A 61 7.48 15.95 -4.43
C LEU A 61 6.60 17.17 -4.19
N ASP A 62 6.36 17.96 -5.23
CA ASP A 62 5.36 19.03 -5.19
C ASP A 62 3.95 18.42 -5.20
N THR A 63 3.26 18.53 -4.06
CA THR A 63 1.89 18.06 -3.87
C THR A 63 0.83 19.15 -4.06
N HIS A 64 1.24 20.34 -4.54
CA HIS A 64 0.38 21.52 -4.66
C HIS A 64 -0.29 21.91 -3.33
N GLY A 65 0.41 21.71 -2.22
CA GLY A 65 -0.07 22.04 -0.87
C GLY A 65 -1.15 21.10 -0.35
N LEU A 66 -1.44 19.99 -1.04
CA LEU A 66 -2.42 19.01 -0.56
C LEU A 66 -1.92 18.31 0.71
N PRO A 67 -2.79 18.09 1.71
CA PRO A 67 -2.41 17.37 2.92
C PRO A 67 -2.07 15.91 2.57
N ILE A 68 -0.96 15.44 3.13
CA ILE A 68 -0.48 14.06 3.00
C ILE A 68 -0.78 13.32 4.30
N HIS A 69 -1.45 12.18 4.18
CA HIS A 69 -1.64 11.24 5.28
C HIS A 69 -0.99 9.92 4.92
N VAL A 70 -0.41 9.24 5.90
CA VAL A 70 0.20 7.92 5.73
C VAL A 70 -0.67 6.88 6.43
N ALA A 71 -1.08 5.87 5.68
CA ALA A 71 -1.95 4.82 6.19
C ALA A 71 -1.31 3.44 5.99
N ALA A 72 -1.21 2.68 7.09
CA ALA A 72 -0.96 1.24 7.02
C ALA A 72 -2.27 0.46 7.20
N ILE A 73 -2.37 -0.69 6.54
CA ILE A 73 -3.51 -1.59 6.66
C ILE A 73 -3.09 -2.83 7.41
N ASP A 74 -3.60 -2.98 8.62
CA ASP A 74 -3.50 -4.17 9.41
C ASP A 74 -4.55 -5.19 8.96
N THR A 75 -4.07 -6.22 8.27
CA THR A 75 -4.91 -7.31 7.76
C THR A 75 -5.34 -8.32 8.83
N GLN A 76 -4.90 -8.12 10.07
CA GLN A 76 -4.92 -9.12 11.16
C GLN A 76 -4.11 -10.38 10.85
N LEU A 77 -3.33 -10.37 9.76
CA LEU A 77 -2.36 -11.39 9.38
C LEU A 77 -0.94 -10.82 9.32
N ALA A 78 -0.67 -9.73 10.04
CA ALA A 78 0.63 -9.12 10.09
C ALA A 78 1.59 -9.93 10.99
N ALA A 79 2.87 -9.98 10.61
CA ALA A 79 3.92 -10.61 11.38
C ALA A 79 4.11 -9.95 12.76
N ASP A 80 4.61 -10.71 13.73
CA ASP A 80 4.88 -10.21 15.08
C ASP A 80 5.87 -9.03 15.00
N GLY A 81 5.57 -7.94 15.72
CA GLY A 81 6.35 -6.70 15.69
C GLY A 81 6.16 -5.82 14.44
N TRP A 82 5.34 -6.21 13.46
CA TRP A 82 5.12 -5.39 12.26
C TRP A 82 4.55 -4.01 12.58
N ARG A 83 3.60 -3.91 13.52
CA ARG A 83 2.97 -2.64 13.93
C ARG A 83 4.01 -1.68 14.50
N ASP A 84 4.87 -2.18 15.40
CA ASP A 84 5.93 -1.38 16.04
C ASP A 84 6.96 -0.92 15.00
N TYR A 85 7.32 -1.79 14.07
CA TYR A 85 8.21 -1.45 12.96
C TYR A 85 7.65 -0.32 12.10
N VAL A 86 6.41 -0.43 11.58
CA VAL A 86 5.86 0.63 10.72
C VAL A 86 5.64 1.94 11.47
N GLN A 87 5.26 1.87 12.76
CA GLN A 87 5.12 3.05 13.61
C GLN A 87 6.48 3.73 13.83
N SER A 88 7.52 2.98 14.22
CA SER A 88 8.85 3.55 14.45
C SER A 88 9.47 4.18 13.19
N VAL A 89 9.25 3.60 12.01
CA VAL A 89 9.68 4.22 10.75
C VAL A 89 8.91 5.52 10.53
N ALA A 90 7.59 5.53 10.71
CA ALA A 90 6.78 6.73 10.54
C ALA A 90 7.16 7.84 11.52
N ASP A 91 7.39 7.50 12.79
CA ASP A 91 7.82 8.43 13.84
C ASP A 91 9.19 9.04 13.49
N LYS A 92 10.15 8.20 13.08
CA LYS A 92 11.48 8.65 12.64
C LYS A 92 11.40 9.64 11.47
N GLN A 93 10.42 9.46 10.59
CA GLN A 93 10.23 10.29 9.40
C GLN A 93 9.29 11.48 9.63
N GLY A 94 8.66 11.57 10.80
CA GLY A 94 7.69 12.63 11.11
C GLY A 94 6.42 12.57 10.25
N TRP A 95 5.99 11.38 9.83
CA TRP A 95 4.79 11.22 8.99
C TRP A 95 3.50 11.30 9.81
N ASP A 96 2.44 11.94 9.26
CA ASP A 96 1.07 11.85 9.79
C ASP A 96 0.52 10.43 9.54
N PHE A 97 0.89 9.51 10.43
CA PHE A 97 0.73 8.08 10.24
C PHE A 97 -0.37 7.48 11.12
N LYS A 98 -1.15 6.56 10.53
CA LYS A 98 -2.12 5.76 11.25
C LYS A 98 -2.25 4.34 10.70
N ILE A 99 -2.34 3.38 11.60
CA ILE A 99 -2.69 1.99 11.29
C ILE A 99 -4.21 1.84 11.30
N TYR A 100 -4.77 1.27 10.23
CA TYR A 100 -6.19 0.99 10.10
C TYR A 100 -6.42 -0.52 10.04
N SER A 101 -7.44 -0.99 10.76
CA SER A 101 -7.92 -2.37 10.73
C SER A 101 -9.44 -2.39 10.59
N SER A 102 -10.02 -3.55 10.29
CA SER A 102 -11.48 -3.71 10.25
C SER A 102 -11.90 -5.11 10.70
N ASP A 103 -12.53 -5.20 11.86
CA ASP A 103 -13.10 -6.47 12.35
C ASP A 103 -14.16 -7.02 11.41
N LYS A 104 -14.92 -6.13 10.76
CA LYS A 104 -15.90 -6.51 9.74
C LYS A 104 -15.21 -7.16 8.54
N ALA A 105 -14.05 -6.66 8.12
CA ALA A 105 -13.27 -7.26 7.05
C ALA A 105 -12.70 -8.63 7.46
N TRP A 106 -12.19 -8.73 8.69
CA TRP A 106 -11.67 -9.97 9.25
C TRP A 106 -12.74 -11.06 9.35
N ARG A 107 -13.91 -10.75 9.91
CA ARG A 107 -15.04 -11.69 10.01
C ARG A 107 -15.45 -12.23 8.64
N GLN A 108 -15.48 -11.39 7.61
CA GLN A 108 -15.80 -11.83 6.26
C GLN A 108 -14.73 -12.72 5.64
N PHE A 109 -13.46 -12.47 5.96
CA PHE A 109 -12.40 -13.37 5.58
C PHE A 109 -12.55 -14.73 6.27
N LEU A 110 -12.87 -14.76 7.57
CA LEU A 110 -13.19 -16.01 8.26
C LEU A 110 -14.41 -16.71 7.64
N THR A 111 -15.46 -15.99 7.25
CA THR A 111 -16.59 -16.55 6.51
C THR A 111 -16.12 -17.22 5.21
N LEU A 112 -15.21 -16.60 4.46
CA LEU A 112 -14.63 -17.24 3.28
C LEU A 112 -13.87 -18.52 3.63
N VAL A 113 -13.05 -18.51 4.68
CA VAL A 113 -12.31 -19.69 5.14
C VAL A 113 -13.27 -20.81 5.55
N ILE A 114 -14.38 -20.48 6.21
CA ILE A 114 -15.42 -21.45 6.58
C ILE A 114 -16.02 -22.08 5.33
N HIS A 115 -16.32 -21.30 4.29
CA HIS A 115 -16.98 -21.81 3.09
C HIS A 115 -16.04 -22.46 2.05
N GLN A 116 -14.77 -22.06 2.00
CA GLN A 116 -13.87 -22.42 0.90
C GLN A 116 -12.46 -22.85 1.36
N GLY A 117 -12.18 -22.82 2.66
CA GLY A 117 -10.86 -23.11 3.22
C GLY A 117 -9.86 -21.97 3.06
N CYS A 118 -8.61 -22.24 3.45
CA CYS A 118 -7.51 -21.30 3.30
C CYS A 118 -7.33 -20.84 1.83
N PRO A 119 -7.00 -19.57 1.56
CA PRO A 119 -6.80 -19.09 0.19
C PRO A 119 -5.60 -19.77 -0.49
N LYS A 120 -5.87 -20.64 -1.47
CA LYS A 120 -4.84 -21.36 -2.24
C LYS A 120 -4.74 -20.89 -3.69
N THR A 121 -5.83 -20.38 -4.26
CA THR A 121 -5.89 -19.97 -5.67
C THR A 121 -5.82 -18.45 -5.81
N ARG A 122 -5.44 -17.96 -6.99
CA ARG A 122 -5.42 -16.52 -7.30
C ARG A 122 -6.80 -15.87 -7.14
N PRO A 123 -7.91 -16.45 -7.64
CA PRO A 123 -9.24 -15.86 -7.43
C PRO A 123 -9.60 -15.71 -5.95
N MET A 124 -9.37 -16.75 -5.13
CA MET A 124 -9.61 -16.68 -3.68
C MET A 124 -8.78 -15.57 -3.05
N HIS A 125 -7.49 -15.49 -3.38
CA HIS A 125 -6.60 -14.44 -2.88
C HIS A 125 -7.09 -13.03 -3.24
N THR A 126 -7.48 -12.80 -4.50
CA THR A 126 -8.06 -11.52 -4.92
C THR A 126 -9.30 -11.17 -4.10
N PHE A 127 -10.19 -12.14 -3.88
CA PHE A 127 -11.40 -11.91 -3.09
C PHE A 127 -11.09 -11.61 -1.62
N VAL A 128 -10.22 -12.40 -0.98
CA VAL A 128 -9.74 -12.17 0.40
C VAL A 128 -9.21 -10.74 0.54
N PHE A 129 -8.38 -10.29 -0.40
CA PHE A 129 -7.77 -8.96 -0.34
C PHE A 129 -8.78 -7.84 -0.56
N GLN A 130 -9.76 -8.02 -1.44
CA GLN A 130 -10.86 -7.07 -1.56
C GLN A 130 -11.60 -6.91 -0.23
N LYS A 131 -11.76 -7.99 0.55
CA LYS A 131 -12.35 -7.89 1.89
C LYS A 131 -11.39 -7.23 2.89
N LEU A 132 -10.18 -7.77 3.05
CA LEU A 132 -9.22 -7.34 4.07
C LEU A 132 -8.68 -5.92 3.86
N LYS A 133 -8.37 -5.54 2.62
CA LYS A 133 -7.79 -4.21 2.30
C LYS A 133 -8.80 -3.26 1.68
N GLY A 134 -9.70 -3.73 0.83
CA GLY A 134 -10.69 -2.86 0.16
C GLY A 134 -11.62 -2.13 1.11
N ARG A 135 -12.10 -2.82 2.16
CA ARG A 135 -12.93 -2.19 3.20
C ARG A 135 -12.18 -1.22 4.08
N VAL A 136 -10.92 -1.52 4.37
CA VAL A 136 -10.07 -0.62 5.14
C VAL A 136 -9.76 0.64 4.34
N ILE A 137 -9.55 0.55 3.02
CA ILE A 137 -9.43 1.72 2.14
C ILE A 137 -10.70 2.57 2.16
N GLU A 138 -11.87 1.96 2.16
CA GLU A 138 -13.13 2.71 2.30
C GLU A 138 -13.21 3.42 3.65
N ALA A 139 -12.83 2.75 4.75
CA ALA A 139 -12.75 3.38 6.06
C ALA A 139 -11.75 4.54 6.09
N ILE A 140 -10.58 4.40 5.47
CA ILE A 140 -9.58 5.46 5.34
C ILE A 140 -10.17 6.64 4.55
N HIS A 141 -10.81 6.39 3.40
CA HIS A 141 -11.46 7.44 2.60
C HIS A 141 -12.52 8.19 3.41
N MET A 142 -13.35 7.48 4.18
CA MET A 142 -14.37 8.10 5.03
C MET A 142 -13.75 8.91 6.18
N ALA A 143 -12.65 8.44 6.77
CA ALA A 143 -11.91 9.18 7.78
C ALA A 143 -11.36 10.51 7.22
N GLN A 144 -10.89 10.52 5.96
CA GLN A 144 -10.45 11.75 5.31
C GLN A 144 -11.59 12.76 5.12
N LYS A 145 -12.78 12.29 4.74
CA LYS A 145 -13.95 13.17 4.64
C LYS A 145 -14.37 13.73 6.00
N GLU A 146 -14.30 12.91 7.04
CA GLU A 146 -14.65 13.37 8.39
C GLU A 146 -13.66 14.43 8.88
N ARG A 147 -12.36 14.26 8.60
CA ARG A 147 -11.34 15.27 8.88
C ARG A 147 -11.65 16.61 8.21
N LEU A 148 -12.01 16.60 6.92
CA LEU A 148 -12.41 17.83 6.22
C LEU A 148 -13.61 18.52 6.87
N LYS A 149 -14.58 17.77 7.41
CA LYS A 149 -15.70 18.36 8.17
C LYS A 149 -15.24 19.01 9.45
N LEU A 150 -14.37 18.34 10.21
CA LEU A 150 -13.84 18.84 11.47
C LEU A 150 -13.00 20.10 11.27
N GLU A 151 -12.12 20.10 10.26
CA GLU A 151 -11.30 21.27 9.89
C GLU A 151 -12.19 22.46 9.51
N ARG A 152 -13.21 22.24 8.68
CA ARG A 152 -14.19 23.28 8.35
C ARG A 152 -14.96 23.79 9.58
N ALA A 153 -15.38 22.89 10.48
CA ALA A 153 -16.07 23.26 11.70
C ALA A 153 -15.18 24.12 12.61
N SER A 154 -13.91 23.74 12.74
CA SER A 154 -12.90 24.49 13.50
C SER A 154 -12.67 25.89 12.92
N ILE A 155 -12.64 26.04 11.60
CA ILE A 155 -12.47 27.34 10.94
C ILE A 155 -13.69 28.22 11.20
N ARG A 156 -14.92 27.69 11.10
CA ARG A 156 -16.15 28.45 11.39
C ARG A 156 -16.22 28.98 12.82
N THR A 157 -15.73 28.21 13.79
CA THR A 157 -15.65 28.69 15.18
C THR A 157 -14.63 29.82 15.34
N SER A 158 -13.53 29.78 14.60
CA SER A 158 -12.49 30.82 14.62
C SER A 158 -12.87 32.06 13.79
N GLU A 159 -13.63 31.91 12.70
CA GLU A 159 -14.14 33.04 11.89
C GLU A 159 -15.14 33.90 12.66
N ARG A 160 -15.85 33.35 13.65
CA ARG A 160 -16.62 34.15 14.62
C ARG A 160 -15.74 35.09 15.46
N VAL A 161 -14.42 34.89 15.47
CA VAL A 161 -13.43 35.69 16.19
C VAL A 161 -12.63 36.59 15.23
N LEU A 162 -12.62 36.31 13.92
CA LEU A 162 -11.77 37.00 12.94
C LEU A 162 -12.56 37.36 11.67
N ASP A 163 -13.26 38.49 11.71
CA ASP A 163 -14.02 39.06 10.57
C ASP A 163 -13.10 39.69 9.49
N GLU A 164 -11.78 39.49 9.56
CA GLU A 164 -10.77 40.11 8.69
C GLU A 164 -10.04 39.16 7.71
N LEU A 165 -10.28 37.83 7.75
CA LEU A 165 -9.60 36.92 6.82
C LEU A 165 -10.13 37.04 5.38
N SER A 166 -9.19 37.20 4.46
CA SER A 166 -9.42 37.57 3.07
C SER A 166 -10.18 36.48 2.30
N LYS A 167 -10.98 36.89 1.29
CA LYS A 167 -11.74 35.97 0.40
C LYS A 167 -10.88 34.90 -0.28
N LYS A 168 -9.56 35.09 -0.37
CA LYS A 168 -8.63 34.18 -1.05
C LYS A 168 -8.28 32.94 -0.21
N GLU A 169 -8.29 33.07 1.12
CA GLU A 169 -8.06 31.94 2.05
C GLU A 169 -9.31 31.08 2.26
N ARG A 170 -10.51 31.66 2.02
CA ARG A 170 -11.79 30.93 2.05
C ARG A 170 -11.92 29.87 0.94
N SER A 171 -11.12 29.96 -0.12
CA SER A 171 -11.23 29.08 -1.30
C SER A 171 -10.87 27.61 -1.04
N ILE A 172 -9.97 27.33 -0.10
CA ILE A 172 -9.55 25.95 0.20
C ILE A 172 -10.47 25.34 1.28
N TRP A 173 -11.00 26.17 2.17
CA TRP A 173 -11.69 25.73 3.38
C TRP A 173 -13.20 26.00 3.39
N GLY A 174 -13.70 26.67 2.36
CA GLY A 174 -15.12 27.01 2.16
C GLY A 174 -15.97 25.89 1.56
N MET A 175 -15.49 24.65 1.53
CA MET A 175 -16.22 23.52 0.95
C MET A 175 -17.58 23.35 1.62
N SER A 176 -18.65 23.33 0.84
CA SER A 176 -20.00 22.92 1.27
C SER A 176 -20.06 21.44 1.66
N ASP A 177 -21.15 21.02 2.32
CA ASP A 177 -21.35 19.59 2.67
C ASP A 177 -21.43 18.71 1.43
N GLY A 178 -21.97 19.24 0.33
CA GLY A 178 -21.99 18.58 -0.97
C GLY A 178 -20.58 18.40 -1.55
N GLU A 179 -19.73 19.41 -1.41
CA GLU A 179 -18.32 19.33 -1.82
C GLU A 179 -17.55 18.34 -0.95
N ILE A 180 -17.73 18.32 0.37
CA ILE A 180 -17.06 17.32 1.24
C ILE A 180 -17.53 15.90 0.90
N ARG A 181 -18.83 15.70 0.66
CA ARG A 181 -19.36 14.39 0.25
C ARG A 181 -18.77 13.92 -1.08
N SER A 182 -18.56 14.83 -2.01
CA SER A 182 -17.98 14.57 -3.33
C SER A 182 -16.44 14.68 -3.37
N ALA A 183 -15.81 15.02 -2.24
CA ALA A 183 -14.37 15.14 -2.10
C ALA A 183 -13.69 13.82 -2.46
N LYS A 184 -12.61 13.95 -3.23
CA LYS A 184 -11.82 12.84 -3.73
C LYS A 184 -10.57 12.65 -2.90
N THR A 185 -10.17 11.40 -2.74
CA THR A 185 -8.91 11.02 -2.11
C THR A 185 -8.03 10.37 -3.17
N LEU A 186 -6.79 10.84 -3.27
CA LEU A 186 -5.77 10.21 -4.10
C LEU A 186 -4.90 9.29 -3.24
N PHE A 187 -5.11 7.99 -3.37
CA PHE A 187 -4.31 6.95 -2.76
C PHE A 187 -3.03 6.74 -3.56
N VAL A 188 -1.88 6.88 -2.90
CA VAL A 188 -0.56 6.73 -3.51
C VAL A 188 0.03 5.39 -3.05
N SER A 189 0.44 4.55 -3.98
CA SER A 189 0.96 3.21 -3.69
C SER A 189 2.38 3.02 -4.22
N GLY A 190 3.17 2.16 -3.56
CA GLY A 190 4.48 1.73 -4.04
C GLY A 190 4.45 0.62 -5.08
N MET A 191 3.39 0.52 -5.88
CA MET A 191 3.30 -0.51 -6.91
C MET A 191 4.30 -0.24 -8.04
N ARG A 192 5.01 -1.28 -8.48
CA ARG A 192 5.90 -1.25 -9.66
C ARG A 192 5.59 -2.32 -10.66
N ARG A 193 5.80 -2.02 -11.95
CA ARG A 193 5.72 -3.00 -13.05
C ARG A 193 6.79 -4.08 -12.93
N ALA A 194 7.95 -3.72 -12.39
CA ALA A 194 9.09 -4.62 -12.23
C ALA A 194 8.92 -5.65 -11.10
N GLU A 195 7.97 -5.47 -10.17
CA GLU A 195 7.80 -6.36 -9.00
C GLU A 195 7.25 -7.74 -9.38
N SER A 196 6.37 -7.80 -10.38
CA SER A 196 5.66 -9.03 -10.75
C SER A 196 5.22 -9.00 -12.21
N SER A 197 5.17 -10.18 -12.85
CA SER A 197 4.63 -10.33 -14.21
C SER A 197 3.18 -9.87 -14.33
N PHE A 198 2.41 -9.93 -13.23
CA PHE A 198 1.02 -9.48 -13.18
C PHE A 198 0.87 -7.96 -13.17
N ARG A 199 1.95 -7.22 -12.92
CA ARG A 199 1.93 -5.75 -12.84
C ARG A 199 2.57 -5.09 -14.04
N LYS A 200 3.03 -5.84 -15.04
CA LYS A 200 3.74 -5.30 -16.21
C LYS A 200 2.98 -4.17 -16.90
N GLU A 201 1.66 -4.32 -17.00
CA GLU A 201 0.75 -3.37 -17.64
C GLU A 201 0.03 -2.45 -16.64
N ALA A 202 0.53 -2.36 -15.41
CA ALA A 202 -0.10 -1.55 -14.38
C ALA A 202 -0.14 -0.07 -14.80
N ALA A 203 -1.31 0.55 -14.68
CA ALA A 203 -1.51 1.96 -15.00
C ALA A 203 -0.81 2.87 -13.98
N GLU A 204 -0.37 4.05 -14.43
CA GLU A 204 0.18 5.08 -13.55
C GLU A 204 -0.87 5.64 -12.58
N VAL A 205 -2.11 5.81 -13.08
CA VAL A 205 -3.25 6.35 -12.33
C VAL A 205 -4.50 5.57 -12.71
N GLN A 206 -5.30 5.18 -11.72
CA GLN A 206 -6.55 4.46 -11.92
C GLN A 206 -7.66 4.95 -10.99
N ARG A 207 -8.84 5.21 -11.55
CA ARG A 207 -10.08 5.47 -10.79
C ARG A 207 -10.95 4.21 -10.81
N ILE A 208 -11.53 3.88 -9.66
CA ILE A 208 -12.45 2.73 -9.56
C ILE A 208 -13.86 3.20 -9.91
N GLY A 209 -14.36 2.84 -11.09
CA GLY A 209 -15.69 3.23 -11.56
C GLY A 209 -15.95 4.73 -11.40
N HIS A 210 -17.09 5.09 -10.82
CA HIS A 210 -17.44 6.47 -10.49
C HIS A 210 -17.04 6.88 -9.05
N SER A 211 -16.26 6.07 -8.33
CA SER A 211 -15.93 6.36 -6.94
C SER A 211 -15.01 7.58 -6.80
N ASN A 212 -15.00 8.18 -5.61
CA ASN A 212 -14.13 9.31 -5.26
C ASN A 212 -12.75 8.83 -4.74
N ARG A 213 -12.37 7.61 -5.09
CA ARG A 213 -11.10 6.98 -4.74
C ARG A 213 -10.28 6.83 -6.02
N ILE A 214 -9.19 7.56 -6.08
CA ILE A 214 -8.25 7.54 -7.20
C ILE A 214 -6.96 6.93 -6.67
N PHE A 215 -6.29 6.14 -7.48
CA PHE A 215 -5.04 5.50 -7.14
C PHE A 215 -3.95 6.02 -8.07
N ALA A 216 -2.78 6.34 -7.53
CA ALA A 216 -1.57 6.66 -8.27
C ALA A 216 -0.41 5.74 -7.84
N ALA A 217 0.47 5.42 -8.78
CA ALA A 217 1.71 4.69 -8.55
C ALA A 217 2.89 5.48 -9.13
N PRO A 218 3.41 6.48 -8.39
CA PRO A 218 4.44 7.39 -8.91
C PRO A 218 5.74 6.68 -9.30
N ILE A 219 6.07 5.57 -8.63
CA ILE A 219 7.28 4.79 -8.92
C ILE A 219 7.00 3.60 -9.86
N VAL A 220 5.86 3.56 -10.56
CA VAL A 220 5.43 2.39 -11.34
C VAL A 220 6.46 1.90 -12.37
N HIS A 221 7.29 2.81 -12.88
CA HIS A 221 8.35 2.55 -13.86
C HIS A 221 9.73 2.30 -13.24
N TRP A 222 9.89 2.43 -11.92
CA TRP A 222 11.18 2.22 -11.26
C TRP A 222 11.58 0.75 -11.27
N SER A 223 12.87 0.51 -11.52
CA SER A 223 13.49 -0.80 -11.35
C SER A 223 13.69 -1.14 -9.88
N GLN A 224 14.17 -2.36 -9.59
CA GLN A 224 14.56 -2.71 -8.22
C GLN A 224 15.76 -1.88 -7.77
N GLU A 225 16.73 -1.65 -8.67
CA GLU A 225 17.93 -0.88 -8.39
C GLU A 225 17.62 0.58 -8.06
N ASP A 226 16.68 1.21 -8.79
CA ASP A 226 16.23 2.58 -8.49
C ASP A 226 15.65 2.68 -7.07
N CYS A 227 14.81 1.71 -6.68
CA CYS A 227 14.23 1.65 -5.33
C CYS A 227 15.30 1.45 -4.25
N ASP A 228 16.23 0.52 -4.47
CA ASP A 228 17.28 0.21 -3.50
C ASP A 228 18.25 1.39 -3.33
N LEU A 229 18.68 2.01 -4.43
CA LEU A 229 19.53 3.21 -4.40
C LEU A 229 18.84 4.35 -3.65
N TYR A 230 17.59 4.68 -4.01
CA TYR A 230 16.85 5.74 -3.33
C TYR A 230 16.69 5.47 -1.83
N ARG A 231 16.39 4.22 -1.46
CA ARG A 231 16.21 3.81 -0.07
C ARG A 231 17.48 4.03 0.75
N VAL A 232 18.63 3.61 0.23
CA VAL A 232 19.95 3.78 0.86
C VAL A 232 20.33 5.26 0.92
N GLU A 233 20.16 6.00 -0.17
CA GLU A 233 20.48 7.44 -0.23
C GLU A 233 19.59 8.28 0.70
N SER A 234 18.35 7.84 0.95
CA SER A 234 17.40 8.52 1.84
C SER A 234 17.49 8.04 3.31
N GLY A 235 18.40 7.13 3.64
CA GLY A 235 18.55 6.61 5.00
C GLY A 235 17.31 5.88 5.53
N LEU A 236 16.50 5.29 4.63
CA LEU A 236 15.32 4.52 5.00
C LEU A 236 15.73 3.18 5.63
N LEU A 237 15.08 2.85 6.74
CA LEU A 237 15.37 1.65 7.53
C LEU A 237 15.15 0.36 6.72
N ASP A 238 16.02 -0.62 6.97
CA ASP A 238 15.82 -1.98 6.48
C ASP A 238 14.60 -2.61 7.17
N ASN A 239 13.87 -3.41 6.40
CA ASN A 239 12.69 -4.09 6.87
C ASN A 239 13.10 -5.49 7.36
N PRO A 240 12.99 -5.78 8.69
CA PRO A 240 13.44 -7.05 9.25
C PRO A 240 12.62 -8.27 8.78
N PHE A 241 11.43 -8.04 8.21
CA PHE A 241 10.52 -9.08 7.76
C PHE A 241 10.95 -9.74 6.44
N TYR A 242 11.79 -9.09 5.64
CA TYR A 242 12.30 -9.70 4.41
C TYR A 242 13.25 -10.87 4.70
N GLY A 243 14.01 -10.80 5.80
CA GLY A 243 14.90 -11.87 6.25
C GLY A 243 14.20 -13.02 7.00
N THR A 244 12.93 -12.85 7.38
CA THR A 244 12.22 -13.80 8.26
C THR A 244 10.99 -14.38 7.58
N VAL A 245 9.97 -13.56 7.35
CA VAL A 245 8.67 -13.96 6.77
C VAL A 245 8.57 -13.68 5.26
N LYS A 246 9.72 -13.40 4.61
CA LYS A 246 9.87 -13.25 3.15
C LYS A 246 8.93 -12.19 2.53
N GLY A 247 8.65 -11.12 3.27
CA GLY A 247 7.63 -10.14 2.90
C GLY A 247 7.81 -8.79 3.59
N SER A 248 6.87 -7.88 3.34
CA SER A 248 6.78 -6.59 4.07
C SER A 248 6.35 -6.73 5.53
N GLY A 249 5.82 -7.90 5.91
CA GLY A 249 5.29 -8.18 7.25
C GLY A 249 3.80 -7.91 7.38
N ASP A 250 3.18 -7.08 6.53
CA ASP A 250 1.78 -6.61 6.66
C ASP A 250 0.70 -7.69 6.47
N CYS A 251 1.00 -8.76 5.73
CA CYS A 251 0.05 -9.84 5.49
C CYS A 251 0.77 -11.16 5.19
N GLN A 252 0.38 -12.21 5.90
CA GLN A 252 0.91 -13.57 5.76
C GLN A 252 -0.13 -14.56 5.23
N CYS A 253 -1.12 -14.17 4.42
CA CYS A 253 -2.23 -15.02 3.95
C CYS A 253 -1.88 -16.31 3.16
N ASN A 254 -0.59 -16.65 3.02
CA ASN A 254 -0.03 -17.86 2.40
C ASN A 254 -0.52 -18.24 0.99
N TRP A 255 -1.04 -17.27 0.24
CA TRP A 255 -1.35 -17.50 -1.17
C TRP A 255 -0.09 -17.86 -1.97
N GLY A 256 -0.13 -18.97 -2.69
CA GLY A 256 1.03 -19.49 -3.42
C GLY A 256 2.08 -20.17 -2.52
N ASN A 257 1.72 -20.53 -1.29
CA ASN A 257 2.57 -21.23 -0.33
C ASN A 257 3.91 -20.51 -0.07
N PHE A 258 3.91 -19.18 -0.05
CA PHE A 258 5.14 -18.39 0.11
C PHE A 258 5.73 -18.48 1.53
N ILE A 259 4.92 -18.86 2.52
CA ILE A 259 5.34 -18.98 3.92
C ILE A 259 4.71 -20.18 4.62
N SER A 260 5.54 -21.08 5.15
CA SER A 260 5.06 -22.24 5.90
C SER A 260 4.67 -21.87 7.33
N LEU A 261 3.80 -22.70 7.93
CA LEU A 261 3.46 -22.56 9.35
C LEU A 261 4.69 -22.75 10.25
N ALA A 262 5.64 -23.60 9.84
CA ALA A 262 6.92 -23.76 10.55
C ALA A 262 7.74 -22.46 10.58
N THR A 263 7.83 -21.75 9.45
CA THR A 263 8.50 -20.44 9.39
C THR A 263 7.79 -19.42 10.28
N LEU A 264 6.44 -19.39 10.24
CA LEU A 264 5.67 -18.51 11.11
C LEU A 264 5.86 -18.84 12.59
N ARG A 265 5.85 -20.11 12.99
CA ARG A 265 6.12 -20.49 14.39
C ARG A 265 7.49 -20.02 14.86
N LYS A 266 8.50 -20.04 13.98
CA LYS A 266 9.86 -19.60 14.30
C LYS A 266 9.97 -18.07 14.42
N HIS A 267 9.34 -17.33 13.51
CA HIS A 267 9.60 -15.89 13.34
C HIS A 267 8.42 -14.98 13.73
N SER A 268 7.22 -15.54 13.90
CA SER A 268 5.99 -14.84 14.28
C SER A 268 5.06 -15.78 15.07
N PRO A 269 5.51 -16.28 16.24
CA PRO A 269 4.79 -17.26 17.03
C PRO A 269 3.39 -16.80 17.47
N GLN A 270 3.16 -15.51 17.73
CA GLN A 270 1.85 -14.99 18.10
C GLN A 270 0.88 -15.06 16.92
N LEU A 271 1.32 -14.62 15.73
CA LEU A 271 0.54 -14.79 14.51
C LEU A 271 0.25 -16.28 14.22
N ALA A 272 1.27 -17.13 14.35
CA ALA A 272 1.17 -18.56 14.08
C ALA A 272 0.20 -19.27 15.04
N GLY A 273 0.26 -18.95 16.34
CA GLY A 273 -0.59 -19.53 17.39
C GLY A 273 -1.97 -18.89 17.50
N GLY A 274 -2.16 -17.70 16.96
CA GLY A 274 -3.43 -16.97 16.96
C GLY A 274 -4.19 -17.15 15.64
N ASN A 275 -4.26 -16.07 14.87
CA ASN A 275 -5.10 -15.98 13.68
C ASN A 275 -4.78 -17.03 12.61
N VAL A 276 -3.51 -17.39 12.42
CA VAL A 276 -3.15 -18.44 11.45
C VAL A 276 -3.55 -19.83 11.92
N ALA A 277 -3.37 -20.16 13.21
CA ALA A 277 -3.85 -21.43 13.76
C ALA A 277 -5.38 -21.56 13.66
N LEU A 278 -6.12 -20.48 13.91
CA LEU A 278 -7.58 -20.46 13.74
C LEU A 278 -7.97 -20.80 12.30
N ILE A 279 -7.35 -20.14 11.31
CA ILE A 279 -7.64 -20.37 9.89
C ILE A 279 -7.24 -21.79 9.47
N ASP A 280 -6.06 -22.25 9.87
CA ASP A 280 -5.57 -23.61 9.58
C ASP A 280 -6.53 -24.67 10.14
N LYS A 281 -6.97 -24.51 11.40
CA LYS A 281 -7.91 -25.41 12.06
C LYS A 281 -9.26 -25.42 11.34
N LEU A 282 -9.87 -24.25 11.10
CA LEU A 282 -11.16 -24.15 10.40
C LEU A 282 -11.09 -24.80 9.03
N SER A 283 -10.02 -24.54 8.28
CA SER A 283 -9.83 -25.12 6.95
C SER A 283 -9.69 -26.64 7.01
N LYS A 284 -8.91 -27.18 7.94
CA LYS A 284 -8.72 -28.64 8.09
C LYS A 284 -10.01 -29.34 8.49
N ASP A 285 -10.71 -28.81 9.47
CA ASP A 285 -11.93 -29.41 10.02
C ASP A 285 -13.06 -29.45 8.97
N LEU A 286 -13.18 -28.41 8.14
CA LEU A 286 -14.29 -28.27 7.20
C LEU A 286 -13.97 -28.77 5.78
N HIS A 287 -12.70 -28.70 5.36
CA HIS A 287 -12.31 -28.95 3.97
C HIS A 287 -11.25 -30.04 3.82
N GLY A 288 -10.74 -30.60 4.92
CA GLY A 288 -9.71 -31.64 4.90
C GLY A 288 -8.31 -31.14 4.53
N PHE A 289 -8.12 -29.82 4.43
CA PHE A 289 -6.83 -29.22 4.08
C PHE A 289 -6.55 -27.95 4.87
N GLY A 290 -5.27 -27.63 5.09
CA GLY A 290 -4.86 -26.50 5.90
C GLY A 290 -3.83 -25.59 5.23
N TRP A 291 -3.18 -24.82 6.07
CA TRP A 291 -2.19 -23.81 5.71
C TRP A 291 -1.05 -24.38 4.88
N ASP A 292 -0.44 -25.50 5.30
CA ASP A 292 0.71 -26.10 4.62
C ASP A 292 0.34 -27.14 3.55
N SER A 293 -0.96 -27.42 3.34
CA SER A 293 -1.40 -28.40 2.34
C SER A 293 -1.05 -27.96 0.91
N ARG A 294 -0.35 -28.82 0.15
CA ARG A 294 0.09 -28.55 -1.23
C ARG A 294 -0.83 -29.14 -2.30
N ASP A 295 -1.52 -30.23 -1.99
CA ASP A 295 -2.09 -31.13 -3.01
C ASP A 295 -3.58 -30.93 -3.30
N VAL A 296 -4.22 -29.93 -2.68
CA VAL A 296 -5.70 -29.85 -2.62
C VAL A 296 -6.29 -28.87 -3.64
N VAL A 297 -5.47 -28.39 -4.58
CA VAL A 297 -5.90 -27.41 -5.61
C VAL A 297 -6.92 -27.99 -6.59
N ALA A 298 -7.10 -29.32 -6.64
CA ALA A 298 -7.89 -29.98 -7.67
C ALA A 298 -9.40 -30.16 -7.39
N GLN A 299 -9.89 -29.97 -6.15
CA GLN A 299 -11.23 -30.49 -5.80
C GLN A 299 -12.20 -29.54 -5.09
N ALA A 300 -11.82 -28.32 -4.70
CA ALA A 300 -12.81 -27.39 -4.14
C ALA A 300 -13.65 -26.81 -5.30
N PRO A 301 -14.96 -27.11 -5.41
CA PRO A 301 -15.83 -26.35 -6.30
C PRO A 301 -15.83 -24.92 -5.77
N LEU A 302 -15.07 -24.04 -6.43
CA LEU A 302 -15.31 -22.61 -6.29
C LEU A 302 -16.80 -22.44 -6.57
N ILE A 303 -17.53 -21.75 -5.69
CA ILE A 303 -18.86 -21.26 -6.01
C ILE A 303 -18.66 -20.24 -7.14
N ALA A 304 -18.52 -20.76 -8.36
CA ALA A 304 -18.04 -20.04 -9.53
C ALA A 304 -19.02 -18.95 -9.93
N SER A 305 -20.29 -19.07 -9.49
CA SER A 305 -21.34 -18.10 -9.71
C SER A 305 -21.19 -16.81 -8.88
N GLU A 306 -20.42 -16.79 -7.79
CA GLU A 306 -20.18 -15.57 -6.99
C GLU A 306 -18.81 -14.93 -7.25
N ILE A 307 -17.94 -15.62 -7.99
CA ILE A 307 -16.65 -15.09 -8.46
C ILE A 307 -16.80 -14.64 -9.93
N GLU A 308 -17.95 -14.06 -10.28
CA GLU A 308 -17.98 -13.11 -11.38
C GLU A 308 -16.88 -12.08 -11.15
N GLU A 309 -16.17 -11.69 -12.21
CA GLU A 309 -15.02 -10.77 -12.22
C GLU A 309 -15.21 -9.58 -11.30
N ALA A 310 -14.93 -9.75 -10.01
CA ALA A 310 -15.10 -8.71 -9.02
C ALA A 310 -14.06 -7.65 -9.37
N LYS A 311 -14.50 -6.61 -10.09
CA LYS A 311 -13.65 -5.50 -10.52
C LYS A 311 -12.92 -5.01 -9.30
N SER A 312 -11.59 -5.11 -9.33
CA SER A 312 -10.77 -4.81 -8.15
C SER A 312 -11.08 -3.42 -7.62
N THR A 313 -11.51 -3.36 -6.36
CA THR A 313 -11.74 -2.10 -5.65
C THR A 313 -10.45 -1.53 -5.07
N THR A 314 -9.30 -2.13 -5.38
CA THR A 314 -7.98 -1.75 -4.89
C THR A 314 -6.93 -2.09 -5.95
N PRO A 315 -6.93 -1.39 -7.11
CA PRO A 315 -6.21 -1.86 -8.28
C PRO A 315 -4.70 -2.02 -8.05
N PHE A 316 -4.09 -1.29 -7.12
CA PHE A 316 -2.64 -1.35 -6.92
C PHE A 316 -2.19 -2.21 -5.75
N LEU A 317 -3.15 -2.83 -5.04
CA LEU A 317 -2.84 -3.68 -3.89
C LEU A 317 -2.89 -5.16 -4.28
N CYS A 318 -1.81 -5.87 -3.98
CA CYS A 318 -1.73 -7.33 -4.04
C CYS A 318 -2.00 -7.94 -5.43
N GLN A 319 -1.68 -7.22 -6.51
CA GLN A 319 -1.65 -7.78 -7.88
C GLN A 319 -0.40 -8.65 -8.05
N GLY A 320 -0.41 -9.86 -7.49
CA GLY A 320 0.70 -10.79 -7.58
C GLY A 320 1.76 -10.58 -6.49
N CYS A 321 1.64 -11.35 -5.42
CA CYS A 321 2.68 -11.66 -4.43
C CYS A 321 3.72 -12.71 -4.91
N SER A 322 3.62 -13.21 -6.15
CA SER A 322 4.71 -13.98 -6.77
C SER A 322 5.86 -13.02 -7.06
N ARG A 323 6.68 -12.76 -6.04
CA ARG A 323 7.85 -11.91 -6.16
C ARG A 323 8.90 -12.62 -6.98
N ALA A 324 9.59 -11.88 -7.85
CA ALA A 324 10.84 -12.38 -8.41
C ALA A 324 11.78 -12.77 -7.25
N LYS A 325 12.61 -13.81 -7.46
CA LYS A 325 13.65 -14.16 -6.48
C LYS A 325 14.46 -12.89 -6.17
N VAL A 326 14.68 -12.62 -4.89
CA VAL A 326 15.53 -11.52 -4.42
C VAL A 326 16.88 -11.69 -5.10
N ARG A 327 17.26 -10.73 -5.95
CA ARG A 327 18.59 -10.71 -6.56
C ARG A 327 19.56 -10.12 -5.54
N ALA A 328 20.83 -10.52 -5.62
CA ALA A 328 21.89 -9.81 -4.92
C ALA A 328 21.79 -8.31 -5.24
N PRO A 329 22.11 -7.42 -4.29
CA PRO A 329 22.10 -5.99 -4.55
C PRO A 329 22.99 -5.69 -5.76
N ALA A 330 22.58 -4.71 -6.58
CA ALA A 330 23.44 -4.26 -7.67
C ALA A 330 24.76 -3.71 -7.09
N VAL A 331 25.86 -3.86 -7.83
CA VAL A 331 27.19 -3.33 -7.43
C VAL A 331 27.11 -1.84 -7.05
N ALA A 332 26.22 -1.08 -7.69
CA ALA A 332 25.96 0.32 -7.35
C ALA A 332 25.42 0.49 -5.92
N VAL A 333 24.48 -0.37 -5.50
CA VAL A 333 23.91 -0.36 -4.14
C VAL A 333 24.97 -0.76 -3.12
N GLU A 334 25.76 -1.80 -3.39
CA GLU A 334 26.87 -2.21 -2.51
C GLU A 334 27.90 -1.10 -2.33
N SER A 335 28.31 -0.46 -3.43
CA SER A 335 29.23 0.67 -3.40
C SER A 335 28.69 1.83 -2.56
N ARG A 336 27.38 2.10 -2.63
CA ARG A 336 26.72 3.13 -1.80
C ARG A 336 26.70 2.75 -0.32
N LEU A 337 26.36 1.51 0.00
CA LEU A 337 26.36 1.02 1.37
C LEU A 337 27.76 1.10 1.99
N LEU A 338 28.81 0.74 1.24
CA LEU A 338 30.21 0.91 1.66
C LEU A 338 30.57 2.38 1.90
N GLN A 339 30.17 3.28 1.02
CA GLN A 339 30.39 4.73 1.19
C GLN A 339 29.72 5.30 2.45
N GLN A 340 28.62 4.68 2.91
CA GLN A 340 27.90 5.07 4.12
C GLN A 340 28.40 4.34 5.38
N GLY A 341 29.38 3.44 5.28
CA GLY A 341 29.87 2.65 6.41
C GLY A 341 28.84 1.64 6.94
N LEU A 342 27.95 1.15 6.08
CA LEU A 342 26.92 0.17 6.43
C LEU A 342 27.34 -1.29 6.14
N PHE A 343 28.60 -1.51 5.78
CA PHE A 343 29.20 -2.82 5.48
C PHE A 343 30.45 -3.08 6.31
#